data_AF-A0A061SHI7-F1
#
_entry.id   AF-A0A061SHI7-F1
#
_cell.length_a   1.000
_cell.length_b   1.000
_cell.length_c   1.000
_cell.angle_alpha   90.00
_cell.angle_beta   90.00
_cell.angle_gamma   90.00
#
_symmetry.space_group_name_H-M   'P 1'
#
loop_
_entity.id
_entity.type
_entity.pdbx_description
1 polymer ?
#
loop_
_entity_poly.entity_id
_entity_poly.type
_entity_poly.pdbx_seq_one_letter_code
_entity_poly.pdbx_strand_id
1 'polypeptide(L)'
;LKAGLSHSPESLTGKRRYIFFSFPHIGIDSHGNIGNIARHGQHKISHACGAIAAALQVFKESGVEEHIGSPGGHDPEDPEFSILKQNLARRVIKEGRSSKELDLVELTNIAEREISQELEVLVSRAVDPKDADYAVITGVQIHNTGMDFDGEEPNLEFVAPTTVAVVVNGERMDIDLPKLPAATPRQVRVLTGRQTDPTSKHMCVSTGTSTLSSVDIQALSRMTSLPKGNLTKQRSDAFQLLLDASETTR
;
A
#
# COMPACT_ATOMS: atom_id res chain seq x y z
N LEU A 1 -5.59 -14.32 7.16
CA LEU A 1 -5.03 -14.56 5.82
C LEU A 1 -5.74 -15.68 5.05
N LYS A 2 -5.64 -16.97 5.46
CA LYS A 2 -6.22 -18.11 4.71
C LYS A 2 -7.70 -17.96 4.30
N ALA A 3 -8.54 -17.40 5.17
CA ALA A 3 -9.94 -17.12 4.86
C ALA A 3 -10.14 -16.16 3.67
N GLY A 4 -9.27 -15.17 3.49
CA GLY A 4 -9.31 -14.29 2.32
C GLY A 4 -8.83 -14.98 1.03
N LEU A 5 -7.90 -15.94 1.17
CA LEU A 5 -7.31 -16.64 0.03
C LEU A 5 -8.20 -17.75 -0.54
N SER A 6 -9.09 -18.34 0.28
CA SER A 6 -9.93 -19.48 -0.11
C SER A 6 -10.96 -19.18 -1.21
N HIS A 7 -11.18 -17.90 -1.52
CA HIS A 7 -12.12 -17.46 -2.55
C HIS A 7 -11.44 -17.01 -3.85
N SER A 8 -10.11 -17.16 -3.94
CA SER A 8 -9.40 -16.83 -5.17
C SER A 8 -9.85 -17.73 -6.32
N PRO A 9 -10.16 -17.16 -7.49
CA PRO A 9 -10.33 -17.95 -8.70
C PRO A 9 -9.09 -18.80 -8.98
N GLU A 10 -9.32 -19.96 -9.56
CA GLU A 10 -8.26 -20.81 -10.11
C GLU A 10 -8.00 -20.39 -11.57
N SER A 11 -6.72 -20.38 -11.94
CA SER A 11 -6.32 -20.19 -13.33
C SER A 11 -6.61 -21.44 -14.16
N LEU A 12 -6.45 -21.34 -15.48
CA LEU A 12 -6.61 -22.48 -16.40
C LEU A 12 -5.69 -23.66 -16.08
N THR A 13 -4.57 -23.41 -15.39
CA THR A 13 -3.62 -24.44 -14.95
C THR A 13 -3.93 -24.99 -13.55
N GLY A 14 -5.04 -24.58 -12.92
CA GLY A 14 -5.41 -24.95 -11.55
C GLY A 14 -4.68 -24.18 -10.46
N LYS A 15 -3.68 -23.37 -10.81
CA LYS A 15 -2.95 -22.52 -9.85
C LYS A 15 -3.75 -21.30 -9.42
N ARG A 16 -3.63 -20.91 -8.16
CA ARG A 16 -4.15 -19.63 -7.65
C ARG A 16 -3.08 -18.54 -7.74
N ARG A 17 -3.51 -17.27 -7.72
CA ARG A 17 -2.60 -16.11 -7.78
C ARG A 17 -2.99 -15.07 -6.75
N TYR A 18 -2.02 -14.62 -5.98
CA TYR A 18 -2.23 -13.64 -4.91
C TYR A 18 -1.31 -12.42 -5.07
N ILE A 19 -1.77 -11.26 -4.64
CA ILE A 19 -0.93 -10.08 -4.48
C ILE A 19 -1.17 -9.54 -3.08
N PHE A 20 -0.09 -9.41 -2.30
CA PHE A 20 -0.13 -8.89 -0.95
C PHE A 20 0.42 -7.47 -0.96
N PHE A 21 -0.40 -6.52 -0.52
CA PHE A 21 -0.04 -5.12 -0.35
C PHE A 21 0.04 -4.81 1.13
N SER A 22 1.09 -4.10 1.57
CA SER A 22 1.15 -3.58 2.94
C SER A 22 1.95 -2.31 3.03
N PHE A 23 1.32 -1.26 3.55
CA PHE A 23 1.87 0.08 3.62
C PHE A 23 1.50 0.71 4.96
N PRO A 24 2.44 0.97 5.89
CA PRO A 24 2.24 2.10 6.79
C PRO A 24 2.12 3.39 5.97
N HIS A 25 1.62 4.43 6.62
CA HIS A 25 1.35 5.69 5.94
C HIS A 25 1.83 6.89 6.74
N ILE A 26 2.16 7.97 6.04
CA ILE A 26 2.56 9.24 6.62
C ILE A 26 1.92 10.40 5.85
N GLY A 27 1.56 11.47 6.56
CA GLY A 27 1.10 12.72 5.97
C GLY A 27 2.26 13.69 5.78
N ILE A 28 2.28 14.41 4.67
CA ILE A 28 3.14 15.57 4.46
C ILE A 28 2.22 16.65 3.88
N ASP A 29 2.04 17.75 4.60
CA ASP A 29 1.16 18.83 4.13
C ASP A 29 1.84 19.68 3.03
N SER A 30 1.07 20.60 2.45
CA SER A 30 1.53 21.50 1.38
C SER A 30 2.70 22.41 1.80
N HIS A 31 2.95 22.57 3.10
CA HIS A 31 4.09 23.33 3.62
C HIS A 31 5.29 22.44 3.99
N GLY A 32 5.21 21.13 3.74
CA GLY A 32 6.25 20.17 4.06
C GLY A 32 6.29 19.75 5.52
N ASN A 33 5.25 20.05 6.32
CA ASN A 33 5.20 19.59 7.70
C ASN A 33 4.88 18.09 7.74
N ILE A 34 5.74 17.35 8.42
CA ILE A 34 5.68 15.89 8.50
C ILE A 34 4.63 15.47 9.54
N GLY A 35 3.83 14.47 9.19
CA GLY A 35 2.77 13.91 10.01
C GLY A 35 1.44 14.63 9.87
N ASN A 36 1.37 15.74 9.14
CA ASN A 36 0.14 16.51 8.94
C ASN A 36 -0.69 15.96 7.78
N ILE A 37 -2.01 15.94 7.97
CA ILE A 37 -2.96 15.60 6.92
C ILE A 37 -4.24 16.45 7.06
N ALA A 38 -4.65 17.04 5.94
CA ALA A 38 -5.93 17.73 5.78
C ALA A 38 -7.04 16.71 5.52
N ARG A 39 -8.12 16.75 6.30
CA ARG A 39 -9.25 15.83 6.14
C ARG A 39 -10.50 16.60 5.79
N HIS A 40 -11.21 16.11 4.78
CA HIS A 40 -12.49 16.69 4.39
C HIS A 40 -13.45 16.73 5.59
N GLY A 41 -14.08 17.89 5.81
CA GLY A 41 -15.01 18.11 6.93
C GLY A 41 -14.35 18.38 8.28
N GLN A 42 -13.01 18.47 8.36
CA GLN A 42 -12.31 18.90 9.56
C GLN A 42 -11.75 20.31 9.39
N HIS A 43 -12.02 21.17 10.37
CA HIS A 43 -11.49 22.55 10.39
C HIS A 43 -10.02 22.63 10.83
N LYS A 44 -9.48 21.55 11.41
CA LYS A 44 -8.12 21.49 11.92
C LYS A 44 -7.33 20.42 11.19
N ILE A 45 -6.05 20.68 10.99
CA ILE A 45 -5.08 19.67 10.54
C ILE A 45 -5.05 18.55 11.58
N SER A 46 -4.96 17.32 11.08
CA SER A 46 -4.87 16.10 11.90
C SER A 46 -3.59 15.34 11.57
N HIS A 47 -3.40 14.17 12.17
CA HIS A 47 -2.19 13.37 12.02
C HIS A 47 -2.33 12.16 11.09
N ALA A 48 -1.24 11.82 10.39
CA ALA A 48 -1.06 10.57 9.65
C ALA A 48 0.40 10.09 9.74
N CYS A 49 0.69 8.88 10.23
CA CYS A 49 -0.22 7.97 10.96
C CYS A 49 -0.36 8.37 12.44
N GLY A 50 -1.59 8.52 12.94
CA GLY A 50 -1.84 8.89 14.34
C GLY A 50 -1.28 7.88 15.35
N ALA A 51 -1.36 6.58 15.04
CA ALA A 51 -0.82 5.53 15.93
C ALA A 51 0.71 5.53 15.98
N ILE A 52 1.38 5.72 14.84
CA ILE A 52 2.85 5.81 14.81
C ILE A 52 3.32 7.09 15.51
N ALA A 53 2.63 8.21 15.33
CA ALA A 53 2.91 9.45 16.04
C ALA A 53 2.75 9.31 17.56
N ALA A 54 1.68 8.65 18.01
CA ALA A 54 1.47 8.35 19.42
C ALA A 54 2.56 7.42 20.00
N ALA A 55 2.96 6.38 19.25
CA ALA A 55 4.06 5.51 19.66
C ALA A 55 5.39 6.27 19.76
N LEU A 56 5.68 7.15 18.79
CA LEU A 56 6.87 8.00 18.82
C LEU A 56 6.91 8.90 20.06
N GLN A 57 5.79 9.54 20.40
CA GLN A 57 5.69 10.38 21.59
C GLN A 57 6.01 9.58 22.86
N VAL A 58 5.37 8.42 23.01
CA VAL A 58 5.59 7.54 24.16
C VAL A 58 7.06 7.08 24.25
N PHE A 59 7.68 6.74 23.12
CA PHE A 59 9.10 6.36 23.09
C PHE A 59 10.04 7.53 23.44
N LYS A 60 9.70 8.75 23.03
CA LYS A 60 10.45 9.96 23.39
C LYS A 60 10.36 10.26 24.89
N GLU A 61 9.20 10.01 25.49
CA GLU A 61 8.92 10.30 26.90
C GLU A 61 9.58 9.29 27.84
N SER A 62 9.46 7.98 27.56
CA SER A 62 9.85 6.94 28.52
C SER A 62 10.89 5.94 28.01
N GLY A 63 11.39 6.10 26.79
CA GLY A 63 12.32 5.14 26.16
C GLY A 63 11.58 3.99 25.48
N VAL A 64 12.29 3.19 24.68
CA VAL A 64 11.68 2.09 23.89
C VAL A 64 11.64 0.78 24.67
N GLU A 65 12.56 0.63 25.62
CA GLU A 65 12.78 -0.56 26.43
C GLU A 65 11.59 -0.86 27.35
N GLU A 66 10.91 0.18 27.84
CA GLU A 66 9.74 0.07 28.71
C GLU A 66 8.51 -0.50 28.00
N HIS A 67 8.48 -0.45 26.66
CA HIS A 67 7.34 -0.89 25.86
C HIS A 67 7.55 -2.27 25.23
N ILE A 68 8.57 -3.02 25.66
CA ILE A 68 8.74 -4.41 25.26
C ILE A 68 7.88 -5.30 26.17
N GLY A 69 6.75 -5.77 25.64
CA GLY A 69 5.95 -6.83 26.26
C GLY A 69 6.42 -8.24 25.88
N SER A 70 5.93 -9.25 26.60
CA SER A 70 6.04 -10.64 26.14
C SER A 70 5.22 -10.85 24.86
N PRO A 71 5.72 -11.61 23.87
CA PRO A 71 4.94 -11.93 22.67
C PRO A 71 3.56 -12.52 23.01
N GLY A 72 2.51 -11.95 22.43
CA GLY A 72 1.11 -12.34 22.69
C GLY A 72 0.42 -11.57 23.83
N GLY A 73 1.17 -10.87 24.69
CA GLY A 73 0.60 -9.94 25.66
C GLY A 73 0.17 -8.64 24.98
N HIS A 74 -1.03 -8.15 25.29
CA HIS A 74 -1.56 -6.89 24.79
C HIS A 74 -2.53 -6.28 25.80
N ASP A 75 -2.79 -4.98 25.66
CA ASP A 75 -3.84 -4.30 26.42
C ASP A 75 -5.20 -4.70 25.85
N PRO A 76 -6.13 -5.28 26.65
CA PRO A 76 -7.46 -5.63 26.18
C PRO A 76 -8.31 -4.44 25.74
N GLU A 77 -8.06 -3.24 26.28
CA GLU A 77 -8.82 -2.04 25.93
C GLU A 77 -8.27 -1.34 24.68
N ASP A 78 -7.00 -1.58 24.35
CA ASP A 78 -6.36 -1.08 23.12
C ASP A 78 -5.42 -2.13 22.49
N PRO A 79 -5.97 -3.23 21.97
CA PRO A 79 -5.19 -4.38 21.51
C PRO A 79 -4.30 -4.02 20.31
N GLU A 80 -4.84 -3.28 19.34
CA GLU A 80 -4.11 -2.97 18.10
C GLU A 80 -2.94 -2.02 18.36
N PHE A 81 -3.15 -0.94 19.12
CA PHE A 81 -2.08 0.00 19.42
C PHE A 81 -1.03 -0.62 20.35
N SER A 82 -1.44 -1.39 21.35
CA SER A 82 -0.48 -2.03 22.26
C SER A 82 0.39 -3.08 21.55
N ILE A 83 -0.17 -3.85 20.61
CA ILE A 83 0.59 -4.77 19.75
C ILE A 83 1.53 -4.00 18.82
N LEU A 84 1.03 -2.98 18.12
CA LEU A 84 1.82 -2.13 17.24
C LEU A 84 3.01 -1.53 17.99
N LYS A 85 2.75 -0.88 19.14
CA LYS A 85 3.77 -0.24 19.96
C LYS A 85 4.84 -1.23 20.41
N GLN A 86 4.46 -2.42 20.87
CA GLN A 86 5.43 -3.45 21.26
C GLN A 86 6.28 -3.93 20.07
N ASN A 87 5.66 -4.14 18.90
CA ASN A 87 6.37 -4.58 17.70
C ASN A 87 7.37 -3.51 17.23
N LEU A 88 6.96 -2.24 17.21
CA LEU A 88 7.83 -1.11 16.90
C LEU A 88 8.99 -1.01 17.90
N ALA A 89 8.72 -1.10 19.20
CA ALA A 89 9.75 -1.04 20.24
C ALA A 89 10.81 -2.15 20.06
N ARG A 90 10.36 -3.40 19.85
CA ARG A 90 11.26 -4.54 19.55
C ARG A 90 12.08 -4.27 18.29
N ARG A 91 11.46 -3.70 17.25
CA ARG A 91 12.14 -3.43 15.99
C ARG A 91 13.20 -2.33 16.12
N VAL A 92 12.88 -1.23 16.82
CA VAL A 92 13.81 -0.13 17.10
C VAL A 92 15.08 -0.66 17.79
N ILE A 93 14.90 -1.50 18.82
CA ILE A 93 16.02 -2.09 19.58
C ILE A 93 16.82 -3.05 18.70
N LYS A 94 16.14 -3.90 17.92
CA LYS A 94 16.78 -4.80 16.95
C LYS A 94 17.65 -4.06 15.94
N GLU A 95 17.25 -2.84 15.55
CA GLU A 95 17.99 -1.98 14.63
C GLU A 95 19.05 -1.10 15.33
N GLY A 96 19.22 -1.21 16.65
CA GLY A 96 20.24 -0.47 17.41
C GLY A 96 19.99 1.04 17.46
N ARG A 97 18.74 1.49 17.32
CA ARG A 97 18.35 2.91 17.29
C ARG A 97 18.00 3.42 18.68
N SER A 98 18.34 4.68 18.98
CA SER A 98 17.95 5.35 20.22
C SER A 98 16.62 6.08 20.05
N SER A 99 15.75 6.04 21.07
CA SER A 99 14.48 6.79 21.06
C SER A 99 14.65 8.31 20.89
N LYS A 100 15.81 8.86 21.24
CA LYS A 100 16.12 10.29 21.10
C LYS A 100 16.28 10.70 19.64
N GLU A 101 16.90 9.85 18.85
CA GLU A 101 17.24 10.08 17.44
C GLU A 101 16.05 9.88 16.52
N LEU A 102 15.08 9.05 16.93
CA LEU A 102 13.88 8.75 16.14
C LEU A 102 13.07 10.02 15.83
N ASP A 103 12.72 10.17 14.56
CA ASP A 103 11.64 11.05 14.11
C ASP A 103 10.49 10.24 13.50
N LEU A 104 9.44 10.93 13.05
CA LEU A 104 8.26 10.27 12.50
C LEU A 104 8.56 9.57 11.17
N VAL A 105 9.49 10.08 10.37
CA VAL A 105 9.91 9.45 9.11
C VAL A 105 10.67 8.16 9.41
N GLU A 106 11.63 8.21 10.33
CA GLU A 106 12.39 7.05 10.76
C GLU A 106 11.49 5.96 11.35
N LEU A 107 10.57 6.33 12.25
CA LEU A 107 9.67 5.36 12.86
C LEU A 107 8.66 4.78 11.85
N THR A 108 8.21 5.56 10.86
CA THR A 108 7.35 5.06 9.77
C THR A 108 8.11 4.06 8.90
N ASN A 109 9.39 4.31 8.59
CA ASN A 109 10.22 3.37 7.85
C ASN A 109 10.53 2.10 8.66
N ILE A 110 10.70 2.22 9.98
CA ILE A 110 10.83 1.08 10.89
C ILE A 110 9.53 0.25 10.87
N ALA A 111 8.37 0.92 10.93
CA ALA A 111 7.07 0.26 10.83
C ALA A 111 6.92 -0.50 9.52
N GLU A 112 7.35 0.08 8.40
CA GLU A 112 7.32 -0.58 7.09
C GLU A 112 8.10 -1.88 7.14
N ARG A 113 9.35 -1.86 7.63
CA ARG A 113 10.18 -3.07 7.69
C ARG A 113 9.62 -4.14 8.63
N GLU A 114 9.03 -3.74 9.75
CA GLU A 114 8.41 -4.69 10.68
C GLU A 114 7.16 -5.33 10.08
N ILE A 115 6.27 -4.51 9.52
CA ILE A 115 5.04 -4.98 8.87
C ILE A 115 5.36 -5.89 7.68
N SER A 116 6.37 -5.53 6.87
CA SER A 116 6.83 -6.35 5.75
C SER A 116 7.35 -7.71 6.21
N GLN A 117 8.15 -7.74 7.28
CA GLN A 117 8.64 -8.98 7.86
C GLN A 117 7.50 -9.85 8.41
N GLU A 118 6.54 -9.27 9.13
CA GLU A 118 5.39 -10.01 9.66
C GLU A 118 4.50 -10.55 8.53
N LEU A 119 4.27 -9.76 7.47
CA LEU A 119 3.52 -10.19 6.30
C LEU A 119 4.18 -11.41 5.64
N GLU A 120 5.49 -11.40 5.40
CA GLU A 120 6.19 -12.54 4.81
C GLU A 120 6.08 -13.81 5.67
N VAL A 121 6.13 -13.67 7.00
CA VAL A 121 5.89 -14.79 7.93
C VAL A 121 4.46 -15.32 7.80
N LEU A 122 3.46 -14.45 7.68
CA LEU A 122 2.07 -14.88 7.49
C LEU A 122 1.85 -15.54 6.12
N VAL A 123 2.44 -14.99 5.06
CA VAL A 123 2.32 -15.52 3.69
C VAL A 123 2.96 -16.91 3.61
N SER A 124 4.18 -17.09 4.13
CA SER A 124 4.86 -18.39 4.14
C SER A 124 4.11 -19.48 4.92
N ARG A 125 3.28 -19.11 5.90
CA ARG A 125 2.40 -20.04 6.64
C ARG A 125 1.06 -20.29 5.95
N ALA A 126 0.65 -19.40 5.05
CA ALA A 126 -0.68 -19.40 4.44
C ALA A 126 -0.71 -19.90 2.99
N VAL A 127 0.41 -19.79 2.27
CA VAL A 127 0.50 -20.07 0.83
C VAL A 127 1.53 -21.17 0.59
N ASP A 128 1.13 -22.24 -0.10
CA ASP A 128 2.06 -23.21 -0.68
C ASP A 128 2.46 -22.74 -2.10
N PRO A 129 3.75 -22.42 -2.35
CA PRO A 129 4.21 -21.97 -3.67
C PRO A 129 4.05 -23.00 -4.80
N LYS A 130 3.76 -24.27 -4.48
CA LYS A 130 3.40 -25.29 -5.49
C LYS A 130 2.00 -25.09 -6.04
N ASP A 131 1.07 -24.64 -5.19
CA ASP A 131 -0.35 -24.51 -5.50
C ASP A 131 -0.73 -23.09 -5.93
N ALA A 132 0.11 -22.11 -5.62
CA ALA A 132 -0.14 -20.72 -5.96
C ALA A 132 1.14 -19.94 -6.25
N ASP A 133 1.04 -19.01 -7.20
CA ASP A 133 2.02 -17.95 -7.40
C ASP A 133 1.57 -16.71 -6.61
N TYR A 134 2.51 -15.90 -6.12
CA TYR A 134 2.14 -14.68 -5.39
C TYR A 134 3.13 -13.54 -5.57
N ALA A 135 2.67 -12.32 -5.32
CA ALA A 135 3.50 -11.13 -5.25
C ALA A 135 3.40 -10.48 -3.87
N VAL A 136 4.48 -9.87 -3.41
CA VAL A 136 4.54 -9.05 -2.19
C VAL A 136 5.00 -7.66 -2.59
N ILE A 137 4.20 -6.66 -2.25
CA ILE A 137 4.45 -5.25 -2.56
C ILE A 137 4.25 -4.46 -1.27
N THR A 138 5.34 -3.93 -0.74
CA THR A 138 5.36 -3.12 0.47
C THR A 138 6.06 -1.79 0.25
N GLY A 139 5.85 -0.87 1.17
CA GLY A 139 6.41 0.48 1.10
C GLY A 139 5.75 1.42 2.08
N VAL A 140 5.88 2.72 1.84
CA VAL A 140 5.19 3.75 2.62
C VAL A 140 4.19 4.48 1.71
N GLN A 141 2.93 4.53 2.11
CA GLN A 141 1.95 5.43 1.50
C GLN A 141 2.15 6.85 2.04
N ILE A 142 2.19 7.84 1.16
CA ILE A 142 2.40 9.23 1.53
C ILE A 142 1.20 10.05 1.06
N HIS A 143 0.50 10.65 2.00
CA HIS A 143 -0.59 11.59 1.73
C HIS A 143 0.01 12.98 1.54
N ASN A 144 -0.21 13.57 0.36
CA ASN A 144 0.05 14.98 0.13
C ASN A 144 -1.28 15.70 -0.02
N THR A 145 -1.85 16.04 1.14
CA THR A 145 -3.14 16.73 1.22
C THR A 145 -2.98 18.08 1.91
N GLY A 146 -3.42 19.14 1.25
CA GLY A 146 -3.47 20.50 1.79
C GLY A 146 -4.91 20.96 2.00
N MET A 147 -5.13 21.88 2.96
CA MET A 147 -6.38 22.65 3.03
C MET A 147 -6.41 23.72 1.94
N ASP A 148 -5.24 24.34 1.71
CA ASP A 148 -4.96 25.30 0.65
C ASP A 148 -3.65 24.87 -0.03
N PHE A 149 -3.59 25.02 -1.35
CA PHE A 149 -2.36 24.88 -2.14
C PHE A 149 -1.99 26.25 -2.70
N ASP A 150 -0.68 26.51 -2.79
CA ASP A 150 -0.16 27.75 -3.40
C ASP A 150 -0.45 27.83 -4.92
N GLY A 151 -0.93 26.74 -5.52
CA GLY A 151 -1.34 26.63 -6.91
C GLY A 151 -2.56 25.74 -7.13
N GLU A 152 -2.84 25.42 -8.40
CA GLU A 152 -3.99 24.61 -8.83
C GLU A 152 -3.74 23.09 -8.70
N GLU A 153 -2.64 22.69 -8.05
CA GLU A 153 -2.29 21.30 -7.87
C GLU A 153 -3.36 20.57 -7.03
N PRO A 154 -3.83 19.39 -7.47
CA PRO A 154 -4.75 18.60 -6.67
C PRO A 154 -4.03 17.96 -5.47
N ASN A 155 -4.80 17.53 -4.47
CA ASN A 155 -4.32 16.56 -3.48
C ASN A 155 -3.75 15.32 -4.20
N LEU A 156 -2.55 14.92 -3.84
CA LEU A 156 -1.85 13.78 -4.44
C LEU A 156 -1.60 12.68 -3.40
N GLU A 157 -1.59 11.45 -3.88
CA GLU A 157 -1.21 10.27 -3.10
C GLU A 157 0.03 9.67 -3.75
N PHE A 158 1.02 9.35 -2.93
CA PHE A 158 2.25 8.71 -3.37
C PHE A 158 2.45 7.38 -2.65
N VAL A 159 3.20 6.50 -3.30
CA VAL A 159 3.71 5.28 -2.68
C VAL A 159 5.22 5.25 -2.89
N ALA A 160 5.97 5.11 -1.81
CA ALA A 160 7.40 4.85 -1.81
C ALA A 160 7.62 3.33 -1.61
N PRO A 161 7.71 2.54 -2.69
CA PRO A 161 7.89 1.09 -2.58
C PRO A 161 9.26 0.74 -2.01
N THR A 162 9.31 -0.30 -1.18
CA THR A 162 10.53 -0.81 -0.52
C THR A 162 10.81 -2.25 -0.93
N THR A 163 9.80 -3.12 -0.87
CA THR A 163 9.90 -4.52 -1.31
C THR A 163 8.88 -4.77 -2.39
N VAL A 164 9.35 -5.25 -3.55
CA VAL A 164 8.49 -5.69 -4.64
C VAL A 164 9.06 -7.02 -5.10
N ALA A 165 8.37 -8.10 -4.82
CA ALA A 165 8.83 -9.45 -5.14
C ALA A 165 7.69 -10.28 -5.71
N VAL A 166 8.04 -11.20 -6.60
CA VAL A 166 7.13 -12.21 -7.12
C VAL A 166 7.69 -13.59 -6.83
N VAL A 167 6.82 -14.54 -6.53
CA VAL A 167 7.13 -15.96 -6.35
C VAL A 167 6.30 -16.73 -7.35
N VAL A 168 6.94 -17.23 -8.39
CA VAL A 168 6.31 -17.96 -9.49
C VAL A 168 6.94 -19.34 -9.55
N ASN A 169 6.11 -20.39 -9.52
CA ASN A 169 6.59 -21.77 -9.47
C ASN A 169 7.54 -22.07 -8.31
N GLY A 170 7.37 -21.38 -7.18
CA GLY A 170 8.23 -21.51 -6.00
C GLY A 170 9.57 -20.77 -6.10
N GLU A 171 9.84 -20.07 -7.20
CA GLU A 171 11.04 -19.27 -7.37
C GLU A 171 10.75 -17.79 -7.09
N ARG A 172 11.49 -17.20 -6.14
CA ARG A 172 11.38 -15.77 -5.79
C ARG A 172 12.25 -14.93 -6.72
N MET A 173 11.67 -13.84 -7.22
CA MET A 173 12.35 -12.78 -7.97
C MET A 173 12.00 -11.43 -7.36
N ASP A 174 13.00 -10.72 -6.85
CA ASP A 174 12.87 -9.34 -6.40
C ASP A 174 12.94 -8.38 -7.61
N ILE A 175 12.05 -7.38 -7.62
CA ILE A 175 11.83 -6.43 -8.70
C ILE A 175 12.23 -5.03 -8.21
N ASP A 176 13.14 -4.40 -8.93
CA ASP A 176 13.53 -3.01 -8.68
C ASP A 176 12.65 -2.07 -9.53
N LEU A 177 11.54 -1.57 -8.94
CA LEU A 177 10.59 -0.71 -9.64
C LEU A 177 11.24 0.53 -10.29
N PRO A 178 12.15 1.27 -9.63
CA PRO A 178 12.89 2.36 -10.26
C PRO A 178 13.66 1.99 -11.53
N LYS A 179 14.08 0.74 -11.68
CA LYS A 179 14.77 0.25 -12.88
C LYS A 179 13.82 -0.20 -13.98
N LEU A 180 12.53 -0.33 -13.69
CA LEU A 180 11.55 -0.62 -14.72
C LEU A 180 11.24 0.66 -15.51
N PRO A 181 11.18 0.58 -16.85
CA PRO A 181 10.72 1.70 -17.63
C PRO A 181 9.30 2.03 -17.22
N ALA A 182 9.02 3.32 -16.97
CA ALA A 182 7.67 3.78 -16.70
C ALA A 182 6.73 3.30 -17.81
N ALA A 183 5.53 2.85 -17.43
CA ALA A 183 4.55 2.40 -18.40
C ALA A 183 4.27 3.54 -19.39
N THR A 184 4.40 3.24 -20.68
CA THR A 184 4.06 4.21 -21.72
C THR A 184 2.59 4.63 -21.57
N PRO A 185 2.21 5.85 -21.99
CA PRO A 185 0.80 6.27 -21.97
C PRO A 185 -0.15 5.25 -22.65
N ARG A 186 0.34 4.51 -23.64
CA ARG A 186 -0.38 3.40 -24.29
C ARG A 186 -0.57 2.19 -23.36
N GLN A 187 0.46 1.79 -22.63
CA GLN A 187 0.35 0.72 -21.62
C GLN A 187 -0.58 1.13 -20.47
N VAL A 188 -0.49 2.38 -19.99
CA VAL A 188 -1.41 2.91 -18.97
C VAL A 188 -2.85 2.92 -19.50
N ARG A 189 -3.07 3.31 -20.77
CA ARG A 189 -4.39 3.28 -21.41
C ARG A 189 -4.98 1.87 -21.47
N VAL A 190 -4.16 0.87 -21.81
CA VAL A 190 -4.57 -0.53 -21.86
C VAL A 190 -4.87 -1.07 -20.45
N LEU A 191 -3.99 -0.78 -19.47
CA LEU A 191 -4.13 -1.26 -18.09
C LEU A 191 -5.32 -0.63 -17.34
N THR A 192 -5.66 0.62 -17.65
CA THR A 192 -6.77 1.34 -16.99
C THR A 192 -8.13 1.10 -17.66
N GLY A 193 -8.17 0.46 -18.83
CA GLY A 193 -9.41 0.23 -19.58
C GLY A 193 -10.13 1.51 -20.04
N ARG A 194 -9.48 2.68 -19.98
CA ARG A 194 -10.08 3.98 -20.34
C ARG A 194 -9.70 4.37 -21.76
N GLN A 195 -10.70 4.72 -22.59
CA GLN A 195 -10.47 5.77 -23.58
C GLN A 195 -10.42 7.09 -22.82
N THR A 196 -9.22 7.63 -22.60
CA THR A 196 -9.11 8.98 -22.03
C THR A 196 -9.59 9.98 -23.08
N ASP A 197 -10.65 10.72 -22.74
CA ASP A 197 -11.10 11.88 -23.51
C ASP A 197 -9.91 12.84 -23.68
N PRO A 198 -9.51 13.21 -24.91
CA PRO A 198 -8.36 14.08 -25.16
C PRO A 198 -8.49 15.47 -24.52
N THR A 199 -9.66 15.83 -23.99
CA THR A 199 -9.90 17.10 -23.28
C THR A 199 -9.66 17.04 -21.77
N SER A 200 -9.51 15.84 -21.20
CA SER A 200 -9.24 15.69 -19.78
C SER A 200 -7.75 15.91 -19.48
N LYS A 201 -7.45 16.86 -18.59
CA LYS A 201 -6.10 17.17 -18.05
C LYS A 201 -5.55 16.01 -17.19
N HIS A 202 -5.65 14.77 -17.65
CA HIS A 202 -5.12 13.61 -16.95
C HIS A 202 -3.63 13.50 -17.23
N MET A 203 -2.83 14.10 -16.34
CA MET A 203 -1.38 14.05 -16.42
C MET A 203 -0.88 12.62 -16.14
N CYS A 204 -0.34 11.99 -17.18
CA CYS A 204 0.66 10.94 -17.04
C CYS A 204 2.02 11.58 -17.31
N VAL A 205 2.69 12.06 -16.26
CA VAL A 205 4.05 12.61 -16.40
C VAL A 205 5.00 11.61 -15.78
N SER A 206 5.90 11.09 -16.62
CA SER A 206 7.08 10.34 -16.15
C SER A 206 8.20 11.35 -15.95
N THR A 207 8.61 11.56 -14.70
CA THR A 207 9.82 12.32 -14.38
C THR A 207 10.82 11.37 -13.73
N GLY A 208 11.74 10.80 -14.54
CA GLY A 208 12.77 9.89 -14.05
C GLY A 208 12.19 8.56 -13.52
N THR A 209 12.42 8.25 -12.26
CA THR A 209 12.02 6.99 -11.58
C THR A 209 10.58 6.98 -11.05
N SER A 210 9.81 8.05 -11.28
CA SER A 210 8.44 8.19 -10.77
C SER A 210 7.42 8.23 -11.92
N THR A 211 6.29 7.57 -11.72
CA THR A 211 5.12 7.66 -12.61
C THR A 211 4.02 8.42 -11.88
N LEU A 212 3.70 9.64 -12.32
CA LEU A 212 2.50 10.33 -11.86
C LEU A 212 1.33 9.90 -12.74
N SER A 213 0.28 9.34 -12.15
CA SER A 213 -0.96 9.04 -12.87
C SER A 213 -2.15 9.60 -12.10
N SER A 214 -2.91 10.50 -12.73
CA SER A 214 -4.17 10.97 -12.15
C SER A 214 -5.27 9.93 -12.37
N VAL A 215 -5.84 9.39 -11.28
CA VAL A 215 -7.07 8.59 -11.34
C VAL A 215 -8.20 9.43 -10.77
N ASP A 216 -9.18 9.76 -11.60
CA ASP A 216 -10.37 10.50 -11.16
C ASP A 216 -11.25 9.63 -10.24
N ILE A 217 -11.32 10.01 -8.97
CA ILE A 217 -12.08 9.32 -7.91
C ILE A 217 -13.60 9.42 -8.15
N GLN A 218 -14.10 10.41 -8.93
CA GLN A 218 -15.53 10.51 -9.22
C GLN A 218 -16.04 9.29 -10.03
N ALA A 219 -15.19 8.61 -10.78
CA ALA A 219 -15.55 7.39 -11.52
C ALA A 219 -15.76 6.17 -10.59
N LEU A 220 -15.03 6.08 -9.46
CA LEU A 220 -15.19 5.00 -8.48
C LEU A 220 -16.54 5.08 -7.73
N SER A 221 -17.05 6.31 -7.51
CA SER A 221 -18.37 6.52 -6.90
C SER A 221 -19.54 6.06 -7.77
N ARG A 222 -19.36 5.91 -9.09
CA ARG A 222 -20.39 5.39 -10.01
C ARG A 222 -20.47 3.86 -10.02
N MET A 223 -19.53 3.16 -9.39
CA MET A 223 -19.53 1.70 -9.28
C MET A 223 -20.19 1.17 -7.98
N THR A 224 -20.58 2.05 -7.05
CA THR A 224 -21.18 1.65 -5.75
C THR A 224 -22.71 1.58 -5.77
N SER A 225 -23.38 1.94 -6.88
CA SER A 225 -24.78 1.58 -7.04
C SER A 225 -24.90 0.14 -7.54
N LEU A 226 -25.28 -0.78 -6.64
CA LEU A 226 -25.71 -2.13 -7.02
C LEU A 226 -26.80 -2.03 -8.11
N PRO A 227 -26.62 -2.65 -9.30
CA PRO A 227 -27.64 -2.65 -10.32
C PRO A 227 -28.86 -3.44 -9.81
N LYS A 228 -30.01 -2.78 -9.68
CA LYS A 228 -31.29 -3.48 -9.56
C LYS A 228 -31.63 -4.07 -10.93
N GLY A 229 -31.45 -5.37 -11.10
CA GLY A 229 -31.95 -6.09 -12.28
C GLY A 229 -31.17 -7.36 -12.59
N ASN A 230 -31.91 -8.44 -12.78
CA ASN A 230 -31.43 -9.77 -13.15
C ASN A 230 -30.41 -9.72 -14.30
N LEU A 231 -29.15 -10.05 -14.01
CA LEU A 231 -28.13 -10.27 -15.03
C LEU A 231 -27.68 -11.72 -14.99
N THR A 232 -28.13 -12.47 -16.00
CA THR A 232 -27.46 -13.66 -16.51
C THR A 232 -25.96 -13.39 -16.64
N LYS A 233 -25.13 -14.28 -16.09
CA LYS A 233 -23.66 -14.20 -16.12
C LYS A 233 -23.13 -14.16 -17.56
N GLN A 234 -23.02 -12.98 -18.15
CA GLN A 234 -22.10 -12.75 -19.26
C GLN A 234 -20.76 -12.28 -18.68
N ARG A 235 -19.73 -13.06 -18.96
CA ARG A 235 -18.33 -12.73 -18.65
C ARG A 235 -18.01 -11.41 -19.36
N SER A 236 -17.45 -10.44 -18.66
CA SER A 236 -17.17 -9.13 -19.24
C SER A 236 -16.06 -9.22 -20.28
N ASP A 237 -16.21 -8.51 -21.39
CA ASP A 237 -15.23 -8.43 -22.49
C ASP A 237 -13.83 -8.00 -22.00
N ALA A 238 -13.79 -7.24 -20.90
CA ALA A 238 -12.56 -6.82 -20.24
C ALA A 238 -11.72 -7.99 -19.70
N PHE A 239 -12.37 -9.07 -19.23
CA PHE A 239 -11.65 -10.25 -18.74
C PHE A 239 -11.08 -11.09 -19.88
N GLN A 240 -11.77 -11.13 -21.03
CA GLN A 240 -11.28 -11.82 -22.23
C GLN A 240 -10.08 -11.08 -22.83
N LEU A 241 -10.13 -9.74 -22.89
CA LEU A 241 -9.01 -8.91 -23.37
C LEU A 241 -7.73 -9.07 -22.53
N LEU A 242 -7.86 -9.29 -21.22
CA LEU A 242 -6.71 -9.55 -20.32
C LEU A 242 -6.09 -10.93 -20.56
N LEU A 243 -6.90 -11.94 -20.85
CA LEU A 243 -6.42 -13.28 -21.20
C LEU A 243 -5.70 -13.27 -22.56
N ASP A 244 -6.29 -12.64 -23.57
CA ASP A 244 -5.71 -12.56 -24.91
C ASP A 244 -4.37 -11.81 -24.90
N ALA A 245 -4.26 -10.74 -24.11
CA ALA A 245 -3.00 -10.01 -23.95
C ALA A 245 -1.88 -10.85 -23.28
N SER A 246 -2.24 -11.80 -22.43
CA SER A 246 -1.28 -12.69 -21.76
C SER A 246 -0.75 -13.81 -22.67
N GLU A 247 -1.45 -14.13 -23.76
CA GLU A 247 -1.03 -15.17 -24.72
C GLU A 247 -0.10 -14.64 -25.82
N THR A 248 -0.10 -13.32 -26.08
CA THR A 248 0.71 -12.69 -27.14
C THR A 248 2.18 -12.41 -26.80
N THR A 249 2.67 -12.79 -25.61
CA THR A 249 4.07 -12.56 -25.21
C THR A 249 4.85 -13.88 -25.13
N ARG A 250 4.97 -14.56 -26.28
CA ARG A 250 5.96 -15.63 -26.52
C ARG A 250 7.05 -15.14 -27.45
#